data_AF-A0A9P6Y3Z7-F1
#
_entry.id   AF-A0A9P6Y3Z7-F1
#
_cell.length_a   1.000
_cell.length_b   1.000
_cell.length_c   1.000
_cell.angle_alpha   90.00
_cell.angle_beta   90.00
_cell.angle_gamma   90.00
#
_symmetry.space_group_name_H-M   'P 1'
#
loop_
_entity.id
_entity.type
_entity.pdbx_description
1 polymer ?
#
loop_
_entity_poly.entity_id
_entity_poly.type
_entity_poly.pdbx_seq_one_letter_code
_entity_poly.pdbx_strand_id
1 'polypeptide(L)'
;MGLPDPAFYTRTDADTVALMGRYRAYVKQILALTGTPAAKLDAESQSVIALETELARNAQSLAGINNPFNNYAPISTKELNSRYRNLQLDAFLKAQGVDDDLVSLADPGLFKQLDGMVTKLKPDQWKAYLRWRVGDAMAPYLSKASRDAEFEFRGRVLRGETLPPQRWEDVLDAINVAAGPMVGREYEARYLSAEDRTAAG
;
A
#
# COMPACT_ATOMS: atom_id res chain seq x y z
N MET A 1 -1.18 -1.90 4.39
CA MET A 1 -0.17 -2.82 4.98
C MET A 1 0.89 -3.12 3.93
N GLY A 2 2.10 -3.52 4.32
CA GLY A 2 3.18 -3.79 3.37
C GLY A 2 3.21 -5.21 2.79
N LEU A 3 2.44 -6.16 3.31
CA LEU A 3 2.26 -7.48 2.70
C LEU A 3 0.88 -7.58 2.05
N PRO A 4 0.75 -8.35 0.95
CA PRO A 4 -0.49 -8.41 0.17
C PRO A 4 -1.63 -9.11 0.91
N ASP A 5 -1.33 -10.18 1.67
CA ASP A 5 -2.33 -10.92 2.44
C ASP A 5 -2.25 -10.56 3.94
N PRO A 6 -3.34 -10.08 4.57
CA PRO A 6 -3.39 -9.89 6.01
C PRO A 6 -3.10 -11.16 6.83
N ALA A 7 -3.35 -12.36 6.27
CA ALA A 7 -3.10 -13.63 6.95
C ALA A 7 -1.62 -13.86 7.31
N PHE A 8 -0.67 -13.23 6.61
CA PHE A 8 0.76 -13.33 6.95
C PHE A 8 1.08 -12.81 8.37
N TYR A 9 0.25 -11.92 8.92
CA TYR A 9 0.49 -11.33 10.24
C TYR A 9 -0.09 -12.15 11.40
N THR A 10 -0.92 -13.16 11.10
CA THR A 10 -1.63 -13.97 12.13
C THR A 10 -1.28 -15.45 12.06
N ARG A 11 -0.85 -15.96 10.91
CA ARG A 11 -0.38 -17.34 10.74
C ARG A 11 0.95 -17.59 11.45
N THR A 12 1.12 -18.82 11.95
CA THR A 12 2.25 -19.24 12.78
C THR A 12 3.04 -20.41 12.19
N ASP A 13 2.72 -20.84 10.97
CA ASP A 13 3.50 -21.87 10.27
C ASP A 13 4.93 -21.38 9.97
N ALA A 14 5.84 -22.35 9.83
CA ALA A 14 7.27 -22.09 9.71
C ALA A 14 7.61 -21.16 8.53
N ASP A 15 6.95 -21.34 7.39
CA ASP A 15 7.17 -20.53 6.19
C ASP A 15 6.74 -19.08 6.42
N THR A 16 5.57 -18.87 7.04
CA THR A 16 5.10 -17.53 7.39
C THR A 16 6.01 -16.86 8.42
N VAL A 17 6.45 -17.59 9.44
CA VAL A 17 7.39 -17.06 10.46
C VAL A 17 8.71 -16.64 9.81
N ALA A 18 9.25 -17.47 8.91
CA ALA A 18 10.47 -17.16 8.16
C ALA A 18 10.29 -15.94 7.25
N LEU A 19 9.18 -15.85 6.52
CA LEU A 19 8.83 -14.71 5.67
C LEU A 19 8.71 -13.43 6.49
N MET A 20 8.00 -13.47 7.62
CA MET A 20 7.85 -12.32 8.50
C MET A 20 9.19 -11.90 9.13
N GLY A 21 10.12 -12.83 9.33
CA GLY A 21 11.51 -12.50 9.69
C GLY A 21 12.22 -11.67 8.62
N ARG A 22 12.13 -12.09 7.35
CA ARG A 22 12.67 -11.34 6.20
C ARG A 22 11.99 -9.98 6.05
N TYR A 23 10.67 -9.93 6.25
CA TYR A 23 9.91 -8.69 6.18
C TYR A 23 10.33 -7.67 7.25
N ARG A 24 10.54 -8.11 8.50
CA ARG A 24 11.08 -7.26 9.58
C ARG A 24 12.45 -6.68 9.22
N ALA A 25 13.33 -7.50 8.65
CA ALA A 25 14.64 -7.05 8.21
C ALA A 25 14.53 -5.99 7.10
N TYR A 26 13.65 -6.21 6.12
CA TYR A 26 13.38 -5.25 5.05
C TYR A 26 12.82 -3.92 5.58
N VAL A 27 11.86 -3.97 6.51
CA VAL A 27 11.32 -2.78 7.21
C VAL A 27 12.42 -1.98 7.89
N LYS A 28 13.29 -2.66 8.64
CA LYS A 28 14.43 -2.03 9.31
C LYS A 28 15.39 -1.40 8.30
N GLN A 29 15.67 -2.06 7.18
CA GLN A 29 16.57 -1.58 6.14
C GLN A 29 16.04 -0.30 5.47
N ILE A 30 14.76 -0.23 5.11
CA ILE A 30 14.17 0.98 4.53
C ILE A 30 14.11 2.12 5.56
N LEU A 31 13.80 1.84 6.82
CA LEU A 31 13.86 2.86 7.87
C LEU A 31 15.28 3.46 8.01
N ALA A 32 16.32 2.62 7.94
CA ALA A 32 17.71 3.09 7.93
C ALA A 32 18.02 3.97 6.70
N LEU A 33 17.60 3.52 5.51
CA LEU A 33 17.79 4.26 4.25
C LEU A 33 17.02 5.59 4.19
N THR A 34 15.94 5.72 4.98
CA THR A 34 15.15 6.95 5.10
C THR A 34 15.56 7.81 6.30
N GLY A 35 16.69 7.49 6.95
CA GLY A 35 17.33 8.33 7.96
C GLY A 35 16.89 8.08 9.41
N THR A 36 16.20 6.98 9.73
CA THR A 36 15.96 6.61 11.13
C THR A 36 17.30 6.30 11.82
N PRO A 37 17.63 6.95 12.96
CA PRO A 37 18.88 6.71 13.68
C PRO A 37 19.02 5.26 14.14
N ALA A 38 20.26 4.73 14.14
CA ALA A 38 20.53 3.34 14.50
C ALA A 38 19.93 2.93 15.85
N ALA A 39 20.01 3.80 16.86
CA ALA A 39 19.45 3.56 18.20
C ALA A 39 17.92 3.42 18.23
N LYS A 40 17.21 3.87 17.19
CA LYS A 40 15.74 3.79 17.07
C LYS A 40 15.27 2.70 16.13
N LEU A 41 16.14 2.12 15.30
CA LEU A 41 15.73 1.22 14.22
C LEU A 41 14.97 -0.01 14.70
N ASP A 42 15.42 -0.64 15.78
CA ASP A 42 14.75 -1.84 16.31
C ASP A 42 13.38 -1.50 16.90
N ALA A 43 13.29 -0.41 17.67
CA ALA A 43 12.03 0.03 18.26
C ALA A 43 11.02 0.49 17.20
N GLU A 44 11.45 1.28 16.21
CA GLU A 44 10.58 1.75 15.13
C GLU A 44 10.14 0.61 14.22
N SER A 45 11.03 -0.30 13.81
CA SER A 45 10.66 -1.45 12.97
C SER A 45 9.68 -2.40 13.70
N GLN A 46 9.89 -2.64 15.00
CA GLN A 46 8.93 -3.40 15.81
C GLN A 46 7.57 -2.68 15.90
N SER A 47 7.57 -1.35 16.08
CA SER A 47 6.32 -0.57 16.13
C SER A 47 5.57 -0.61 14.80
N VAL A 48 6.27 -0.57 13.66
CA VAL A 48 5.67 -0.71 12.33
C VAL A 48 4.94 -2.05 12.21
N ILE A 49 5.63 -3.12 12.56
CA ILE A 49 5.10 -4.48 12.44
C ILE A 49 3.92 -4.70 13.39
N ALA A 50 4.01 -4.20 14.62
CA ALA A 50 2.90 -4.28 15.57
C ALA A 50 1.66 -3.54 15.08
N LEU A 51 1.83 -2.35 14.49
CA LEU A 51 0.74 -1.58 13.90
C LEU A 51 0.10 -2.34 12.72
N GLU A 52 0.91 -2.88 11.81
CA GLU A 52 0.40 -3.67 10.68
C GLU A 52 -0.29 -4.96 11.13
N THR A 53 0.24 -5.64 12.15
CA THR A 53 -0.42 -6.80 12.75
C THR A 53 -1.75 -6.41 13.39
N GLU A 54 -1.84 -5.26 14.05
CA GLU A 54 -3.12 -4.77 14.58
C GLU A 54 -4.12 -4.59 13.44
N LEU A 55 -3.77 -3.85 12.39
CA LEU A 55 -4.61 -3.66 11.19
C LEU A 55 -5.04 -5.00 10.57
N ALA A 56 -4.12 -5.96 10.47
CA ALA A 56 -4.39 -7.25 9.83
C ALA A 56 -5.43 -8.11 10.57
N ARG A 57 -5.61 -7.95 11.89
CA ARG A 57 -6.51 -8.80 12.69
C ARG A 57 -7.99 -8.68 12.30
N ASN A 58 -8.43 -7.52 11.82
CA ASN A 58 -9.82 -7.33 11.37
C ASN A 58 -9.90 -6.94 9.89
N ALA A 59 -8.78 -6.99 9.17
CA ALA A 59 -8.79 -6.76 7.73
C ALA A 59 -9.56 -7.88 7.03
N GLN A 60 -10.27 -7.51 5.97
CA GLN A 60 -10.88 -8.49 5.08
C GLN A 60 -9.81 -9.43 4.49
N SER A 61 -10.19 -10.70 4.28
CA SER A 61 -9.33 -11.62 3.53
C SER A 61 -9.16 -11.15 2.08
N LEU A 62 -8.15 -11.65 1.36
CA LEU A 62 -7.97 -11.35 -0.06
C LEU A 62 -9.25 -11.61 -0.89
N ALA A 63 -9.94 -12.72 -0.63
CA ALA A 63 -11.21 -13.01 -1.28
C ALA A 63 -12.31 -12.00 -0.91
N GLY A 64 -12.31 -11.54 0.34
CA GLY A 64 -13.22 -10.49 0.82
C GLY A 64 -12.99 -9.15 0.13
N ILE A 65 -11.73 -8.73 0.00
CA ILE A 65 -11.33 -7.49 -0.70
C ILE A 65 -11.66 -7.56 -2.18
N ASN A 66 -11.56 -8.74 -2.82
CA ASN A 66 -11.91 -8.89 -4.23
C ASN A 66 -13.43 -8.94 -4.49
N ASN A 67 -14.26 -8.97 -3.45
CA ASN A 67 -15.70 -8.95 -3.59
C ASN A 67 -16.22 -7.50 -3.68
N PRO A 68 -16.82 -7.06 -4.81
CA PRO A 68 -17.29 -5.68 -4.96
C PRO A 68 -18.37 -5.29 -3.92
N PHE A 69 -19.18 -6.24 -3.46
CA PHE A 69 -20.21 -5.99 -2.45
C PHE A 69 -19.65 -5.67 -1.07
N ASN A 70 -18.40 -6.06 -0.81
CA ASN A 70 -17.69 -5.76 0.45
C ASN A 70 -17.01 -4.38 0.43
N ASN A 71 -16.81 -3.80 -0.76
CA ASN A 71 -16.12 -2.52 -0.97
C ASN A 71 -17.07 -1.36 -1.27
N TYR A 72 -18.27 -1.66 -1.77
CA TYR A 72 -19.31 -0.65 -1.94
C TYR A 72 -20.16 -0.54 -0.66
N ALA A 73 -19.77 0.38 0.21
CA ALA A 73 -20.49 0.67 1.45
C ALA A 73 -20.80 2.18 1.52
N PRO A 74 -21.91 2.61 0.89
CA PRO A 74 -22.31 4.01 0.89
C PRO A 74 -22.72 4.46 2.30
N ILE A 75 -22.23 5.63 2.69
CA ILE A 75 -22.56 6.31 3.95
C ILE A 75 -22.80 7.79 3.67
N SER A 76 -23.74 8.40 4.39
CA SER A 76 -23.91 9.84 4.30
C SER A 76 -22.71 10.57 4.89
N THR A 77 -22.24 11.62 4.21
CA THR A 77 -21.15 12.46 4.70
C THR A 77 -21.48 13.10 6.06
N LYS A 78 -22.76 13.31 6.35
CA LYS A 78 -23.27 13.82 7.64
C LYS A 78 -23.05 12.85 8.81
N GLU A 79 -22.92 11.55 8.54
CA GLU A 79 -22.73 10.51 9.55
C GLU A 79 -21.25 10.22 9.85
N LEU A 80 -20.32 10.73 9.03
CA LEU A 80 -18.89 10.39 9.15
C LEU A 80 -18.32 10.77 10.52
N ASN A 81 -18.60 11.97 11.00
CA ASN A 81 -18.07 12.45 12.28
C ASN A 81 -18.68 11.74 13.49
N SER A 82 -19.92 11.24 13.39
CA SER A 82 -20.53 10.51 14.50
C SER A 82 -20.00 9.07 14.60
N ARG A 83 -19.68 8.47 13.44
CA ARG A 83 -19.24 7.08 13.29
C ARG A 83 -17.72 6.91 13.41
N TYR A 84 -16.95 7.92 12.97
CA TYR A 84 -15.47 7.94 12.95
C TYR A 84 -14.94 9.27 13.51
N ARG A 85 -15.12 9.45 14.83
CA ARG A 85 -14.89 10.72 15.54
C ARG A 85 -13.46 11.23 15.50
N ASN A 86 -12.49 10.34 15.36
CA ASN A 86 -11.06 10.62 15.48
C ASN A 86 -10.38 10.80 14.12
N LEU A 87 -11.03 10.40 13.02
CA LEU A 87 -10.43 10.41 11.69
C LEU A 87 -10.59 11.73 10.93
N GLN A 88 -11.50 12.62 11.36
CA GLN A 88 -11.75 13.92 10.70
C GLN A 88 -12.04 13.77 9.18
N LEU A 89 -12.83 12.74 8.82
CA LEU A 89 -13.09 12.41 7.43
C LEU A 89 -13.84 13.51 6.68
N ASP A 90 -14.66 14.30 7.38
CA ASP A 90 -15.34 15.47 6.82
C ASP A 90 -14.35 16.55 6.34
N ALA A 91 -13.36 16.88 7.18
CA ALA A 91 -12.31 17.83 6.85
C ALA A 91 -11.43 17.30 5.72
N PHE A 92 -11.14 15.99 5.73
CA PHE A 92 -10.42 15.32 4.65
C PHE A 92 -11.16 15.46 3.31
N LEU A 93 -12.46 15.10 3.26
CA LEU A 93 -13.26 15.19 2.03
C LEU A 93 -13.37 16.63 1.52
N LYS A 94 -13.59 17.59 2.41
CA LYS A 94 -13.64 19.01 2.05
C LYS A 94 -12.31 19.50 1.46
N ALA A 95 -11.18 19.05 1.99
CA ALA A 95 -9.86 19.39 1.45
C ALA A 95 -9.61 18.79 0.05
N GLN A 96 -10.29 17.70 -0.29
CA GLN A 96 -10.29 17.11 -1.64
C GLN A 96 -11.30 17.76 -2.60
N GLY A 97 -12.11 18.73 -2.13
CA GLY A 97 -13.16 19.37 -2.92
C GLY A 97 -14.39 18.48 -3.16
N VAL A 98 -14.65 17.52 -2.27
CA VAL A 98 -15.83 16.64 -2.35
C VAL A 98 -17.00 17.30 -1.61
N ASP A 99 -18.07 17.61 -2.34
CA ASP A 99 -19.30 18.23 -1.84
C ASP A 99 -20.52 17.28 -1.88
N ASP A 100 -20.32 16.00 -2.19
CA ASP A 100 -21.39 15.00 -2.26
C ASP A 100 -22.00 14.67 -0.88
N ASP A 101 -23.31 14.40 -0.86
CA ASP A 101 -24.03 13.97 0.36
C ASP A 101 -23.73 12.50 0.75
N LEU A 102 -23.17 11.72 -0.18
CA LEU A 102 -22.94 10.29 -0.07
C LEU A 102 -21.54 9.92 -0.55
N VAL A 103 -20.81 9.13 0.24
CA VAL A 103 -19.51 8.58 -0.14
C VAL A 103 -19.47 7.07 0.13
N SER A 104 -18.71 6.31 -0.65
CA SER A 104 -18.49 4.89 -0.38
C SER A 104 -17.20 4.70 0.40
N LEU A 105 -17.28 4.02 1.55
CA LEU A 105 -16.12 3.64 2.35
C LEU A 105 -15.83 2.15 2.21
N ALA A 106 -14.81 1.80 1.43
CA ALA A 106 -14.37 0.40 1.34
C ALA A 106 -13.91 -0.10 2.72
N ASP A 107 -14.32 -1.32 3.08
CA ASP A 107 -14.05 -1.94 4.39
C ASP A 107 -14.39 -1.03 5.60
N PRO A 108 -15.68 -0.87 5.95
CA PRO A 108 -16.10 -0.10 7.13
C PRO A 108 -15.49 -0.60 8.45
N GLY A 109 -15.09 -1.88 8.51
CA GLY A 109 -14.44 -2.48 9.67
C GLY A 109 -13.03 -1.93 9.89
N LEU A 110 -12.26 -1.79 8.81
CA LEU A 110 -10.95 -1.14 8.81
C LEU A 110 -11.04 0.31 9.31
N PHE A 111 -11.99 1.11 8.80
CA PHE A 111 -12.16 2.49 9.25
C PHE A 111 -12.51 2.58 10.74
N LYS A 112 -13.35 1.66 11.25
CA LYS A 112 -13.69 1.60 12.68
C LYS A 112 -12.47 1.27 13.53
N GLN A 113 -11.62 0.38 13.04
CA GLN A 113 -10.38 0.04 13.72
C GLN A 113 -9.39 1.21 13.71
N LEU A 114 -9.19 1.86 12.57
CA LEU A 114 -8.33 3.03 12.43
C LEU A 114 -8.77 4.15 13.38
N ASP A 115 -10.06 4.44 13.45
CA ASP A 115 -10.62 5.43 14.38
C ASP A 115 -10.22 5.16 15.83
N GLY A 116 -10.31 3.89 16.26
CA GLY A 116 -9.86 3.47 17.59
C GLY A 116 -8.34 3.55 17.77
N MET A 117 -7.55 3.25 16.73
CA MET A 117 -6.09 3.26 16.80
C MET A 117 -5.52 4.68 16.91
N VAL A 118 -6.17 5.69 16.32
CA VAL A 118 -5.71 7.10 16.39
C VAL A 118 -5.57 7.57 17.84
N THR A 119 -6.48 7.16 18.73
CA THR A 119 -6.43 7.54 20.15
C THR A 119 -5.48 6.67 20.98
N LYS A 120 -5.23 5.43 20.56
CA LYS A 120 -4.40 4.46 21.30
C LYS A 120 -2.91 4.61 21.01
N LEU A 121 -2.56 4.88 19.76
CA LEU A 121 -1.16 4.91 19.32
C LEU A 121 -0.57 6.31 19.47
N LYS A 122 0.70 6.35 19.89
CA LYS A 122 1.44 7.62 20.02
C LYS A 122 1.77 8.18 18.63
N PRO A 123 1.83 9.51 18.46
CA PRO A 123 2.18 10.14 17.18
C PRO A 123 3.49 9.59 16.56
N ASP A 124 4.48 9.26 17.38
CA ASP A 124 5.75 8.74 16.88
C ASP A 124 5.63 7.34 16.25
N GLN A 125 4.67 6.52 16.68
CA GLN A 125 4.38 5.22 16.07
C GLN A 125 3.78 5.40 14.66
N TRP A 126 2.86 6.36 14.52
CA TRP A 126 2.31 6.74 13.21
C TRP A 126 3.40 7.31 12.29
N LYS A 127 4.29 8.16 12.80
CA LYS A 127 5.41 8.70 12.00
C LYS A 127 6.35 7.60 11.51
N ALA A 128 6.70 6.63 12.36
CA ALA A 128 7.51 5.49 11.96
C ALA A 128 6.82 4.66 10.86
N TYR A 129 5.53 4.38 11.04
CA TYR A 129 4.72 3.67 10.05
C TYR A 129 4.64 4.39 8.70
N LEU A 130 4.31 5.68 8.71
CA LEU A 130 4.19 6.46 7.48
C LEU A 130 5.54 6.62 6.78
N ARG A 131 6.64 6.82 7.52
CA ARG A 131 8.00 6.85 6.94
C ARG A 131 8.33 5.53 6.25
N TRP A 132 8.05 4.41 6.90
CA TRP A 132 8.20 3.08 6.31
C TRP A 132 7.37 2.95 5.02
N ARG A 133 6.07 3.28 5.06
CA ARG A 133 5.17 3.13 3.90
C ARG A 133 5.60 3.98 2.70
N VAL A 134 6.01 5.22 2.94
CA VAL A 134 6.54 6.08 1.88
C VAL A 134 7.89 5.56 1.39
N GLY A 135 8.78 5.14 2.29
CA GLY A 135 10.08 4.58 1.94
C GLY A 135 9.96 3.33 1.06
N ASP A 136 9.09 2.39 1.42
CA ASP A 136 8.78 1.18 0.64
C ASP A 136 8.21 1.52 -0.73
N ALA A 137 7.23 2.44 -0.81
CA ALA A 137 6.64 2.84 -2.08
C ALA A 137 7.64 3.55 -3.02
N MET A 138 8.57 4.32 -2.45
CA MET A 138 9.55 5.08 -3.22
C MET A 138 10.83 4.29 -3.50
N ALA A 139 11.08 3.17 -2.81
CA ALA A 139 12.34 2.42 -2.91
C ALA A 139 12.77 2.08 -4.36
N PRO A 140 11.88 1.70 -5.29
CA PRO A 140 12.23 1.45 -6.69
C PRO A 140 12.79 2.68 -7.44
N TYR A 141 12.50 3.89 -6.96
CA TYR A 141 12.81 5.14 -7.66
C TYR A 141 13.99 5.91 -7.05
N LEU A 142 14.52 5.47 -5.90
CA LEU A 142 15.53 6.19 -5.14
C LEU A 142 16.96 5.72 -5.48
N SER A 143 17.83 5.63 -4.48
CA SER A 143 19.22 5.20 -4.64
C SER A 143 19.31 3.72 -5.06
N LYS A 144 20.49 3.29 -5.54
CA LYS A 144 20.73 1.87 -5.81
C LYS A 144 20.48 1.00 -4.58
N ALA A 145 20.92 1.44 -3.39
CA ALA A 145 20.72 0.70 -2.14
C ALA A 145 19.23 0.52 -1.80
N SER A 146 18.39 1.51 -2.11
CA SER A 146 16.94 1.43 -1.94
C SER A 146 16.31 0.43 -2.91
N ARG A 147 16.69 0.50 -4.20
CA ARG A 147 16.23 -0.45 -5.22
C ARG A 147 16.64 -1.88 -4.90
N ASP A 148 17.89 -2.09 -4.51
CA ASP A 148 18.39 -3.42 -4.15
C ASP A 148 17.63 -3.99 -2.95
N ALA A 149 17.36 -3.18 -1.93
CA ALA A 149 16.58 -3.59 -0.76
C ALA A 149 15.15 -4.01 -1.13
N GLU A 150 14.48 -3.21 -1.98
CA GLU A 150 13.14 -3.52 -2.48
C GLU A 150 13.16 -4.81 -3.30
N PHE A 151 14.09 -4.95 -4.24
CA PHE A 151 14.15 -6.11 -5.11
C PHE A 151 14.46 -7.40 -4.33
N GLU A 152 15.40 -7.37 -3.38
CA GLU A 152 15.74 -8.55 -2.59
C GLU A 152 14.55 -9.06 -1.76
N PHE A 153 13.66 -8.18 -1.30
CA PHE A 153 12.45 -8.60 -0.61
C PHE A 153 11.27 -8.86 -1.55
N ARG A 154 10.83 -7.86 -2.33
CA ARG A 154 9.64 -7.98 -3.16
C ARG A 154 9.86 -8.79 -4.43
N GLY A 155 10.98 -8.60 -5.11
CA GLY A 155 11.32 -9.38 -6.29
C GLY A 155 11.69 -10.82 -5.92
N ARG A 156 12.79 -10.99 -5.19
CA ARG A 156 13.34 -12.32 -4.92
C ARG A 156 12.51 -13.13 -3.92
N VAL A 157 12.13 -12.55 -2.79
CA VAL A 157 11.43 -13.30 -1.73
C VAL A 157 9.93 -13.44 -2.02
N LEU A 158 9.24 -12.37 -2.45
CA LEU A 158 7.79 -12.44 -2.69
C LEU A 158 7.42 -12.94 -4.10
N ARG A 159 8.10 -12.46 -5.15
CA ARG A 159 7.79 -12.83 -6.55
C ARG A 159 8.62 -13.99 -7.09
N GLY A 160 9.70 -14.38 -6.41
CA GLY A 160 10.58 -15.47 -6.85
C GLY A 160 11.50 -15.09 -8.02
N GLU A 161 11.73 -13.80 -8.23
CA GLU A 161 12.55 -13.30 -9.34
C GLU A 161 14.04 -13.54 -9.10
N THR A 162 14.76 -13.91 -10.17
CA THR A 162 16.21 -14.17 -10.10
C THR A 162 17.03 -12.90 -10.31
N LEU A 163 16.56 -11.99 -11.17
CA LEU A 163 17.22 -10.74 -11.55
C LEU A 163 16.23 -9.57 -11.49
N PRO A 164 16.70 -8.36 -11.13
CA PRO A 164 15.87 -7.17 -11.20
C PRO A 164 15.54 -6.83 -12.65
N PRO A 165 14.41 -6.13 -12.88
CA PRO A 165 14.05 -5.62 -14.21
C PRO A 165 15.19 -4.75 -14.78
N GLN A 166 15.28 -4.73 -16.10
CA GLN A 166 16.24 -3.85 -16.76
C GLN A 166 15.80 -2.40 -16.60
N ARG A 167 16.76 -1.46 -16.63
CA ARG A 167 16.47 -0.04 -16.39
C ARG A 167 15.44 0.55 -17.35
N TRP A 168 15.41 0.09 -18.60
CA TRP A 168 14.43 0.57 -19.58
C TRP A 168 13.02 0.07 -19.27
N GLU A 169 12.88 -1.12 -18.66
CA GLU A 169 11.60 -1.69 -18.19
C GLU A 169 11.07 -0.85 -17.04
N ASP A 170 11.90 -0.53 -16.04
CA ASP A 170 11.52 0.38 -14.93
C ASP A 170 11.02 1.74 -15.44
N VAL A 171 11.71 2.29 -16.45
CA VAL A 171 11.35 3.59 -17.04
C VAL A 171 10.04 3.49 -17.81
N LEU A 172 9.85 2.40 -18.57
CA LEU A 172 8.61 2.16 -19.29
C LEU A 172 7.43 1.99 -18.33
N ASP A 173 7.60 1.26 -17.23
CA ASP A 173 6.58 1.10 -16.19
C ASP A 173 6.23 2.44 -15.53
N ALA A 174 7.23 3.27 -15.21
CA ALA A 174 7.00 4.61 -14.69
C ALA A 174 6.21 5.49 -15.68
N ILE A 175 6.52 5.40 -16.97
CA ILE A 175 5.78 6.11 -18.03
C ILE A 175 4.34 5.57 -18.13
N ASN A 176 4.14 4.26 -18.08
CA ASN A 176 2.82 3.64 -18.15
C ASN A 176 1.93 4.05 -16.96
N VAL A 177 2.51 4.16 -15.76
CA VAL A 177 1.80 4.65 -14.57
C VAL A 177 1.42 6.13 -14.73
N ALA A 178 2.31 6.96 -15.26
CA ALA A 178 2.08 8.41 -15.37
C ALA A 178 1.25 8.82 -16.60
N ALA A 179 1.38 8.10 -17.71
CA ALA A 179 0.92 8.50 -19.04
C ALA A 179 0.45 7.33 -19.92
N GLY A 180 0.10 6.17 -19.33
CA GLY A 180 -0.34 4.97 -20.07
C GLY A 180 -1.41 5.22 -21.13
N PRO A 181 -2.51 5.94 -20.84
CA PRO A 181 -3.52 6.26 -21.85
C PRO A 181 -2.99 7.09 -23.03
N MET A 182 -2.00 7.95 -22.81
CA MET A 182 -1.39 8.75 -23.88
C MET A 182 -0.49 7.88 -24.77
N VAL A 183 0.30 6.99 -24.16
CA VAL A 183 1.15 6.03 -24.89
C VAL A 183 0.29 5.06 -25.70
N GLY A 184 -0.82 4.57 -25.13
CA GLY A 184 -1.76 3.68 -25.81
C GLY A 184 -2.33 4.30 -27.09
N ARG A 185 -2.76 5.57 -27.05
CA ARG A 185 -3.25 6.28 -28.24
C ARG A 185 -2.21 6.38 -29.35
N GLU A 186 -0.95 6.66 -28.99
CA GLU A 186 0.13 6.75 -29.98
C GLU A 186 0.45 5.37 -30.58
N TYR A 187 0.42 4.32 -29.75
CA TYR A 187 0.58 2.94 -30.21
C TYR A 187 -0.53 2.54 -31.19
N GLU A 188 -1.79 2.81 -30.86
CA GLU A 188 -2.94 2.60 -31.75
C GLU A 188 -2.78 3.32 -33.08
N ALA A 189 -2.38 4.59 -33.06
CA ALA A 189 -2.22 5.39 -34.27
C ALA A 189 -1.12 4.84 -35.21
N ARG A 190 -0.07 4.22 -34.66
CA ARG A 190 1.09 3.73 -35.42
C ARG A 190 0.99 2.26 -35.85
N TYR A 191 0.36 1.42 -35.02
CA TYR A 191 0.48 -0.04 -35.15
C TYR A 191 -0.85 -0.76 -35.34
N LEU A 192 -2.01 -0.11 -35.13
CA LEU A 192 -3.31 -0.73 -35.36
C LEU A 192 -3.93 -0.26 -36.68
N SER A 193 -4.12 -1.20 -37.60
CA SER A 193 -4.78 -0.92 -38.88
C SER A 193 -6.26 -0.56 -38.67
N ALA A 194 -6.92 -0.05 -39.71
CA ALA A 194 -8.36 0.20 -39.64
C ALA A 194 -9.14 -1.11 -39.48
N GLU A 195 -8.70 -2.21 -40.11
CA GLU A 195 -9.32 -3.54 -40.01
C GLU A 195 -9.24 -4.10 -38.58
N ASP A 196 -8.07 -3.99 -37.93
CA ASP A 196 -7.86 -4.49 -36.55
C ASP A 196 -8.75 -3.77 -35.53
N ARG A 197 -9.07 -2.50 -35.78
CA ARG A 197 -9.94 -1.69 -34.92
C ARG A 197 -11.41 -2.07 -35.03
N THR A 198 -11.87 -2.47 -36.22
CA THR A 198 -13.25 -2.94 -36.44
C THR A 198 -13.51 -4.34 -35.91
N ALA A 199 -12.49 -5.21 -35.84
CA ALA A 199 -12.65 -6.58 -35.33
C ALA A 199 -12.76 -6.65 -33.79
N ALA A 200 -12.43 -5.56 -33.08
CA ALA A 200 -12.36 -5.51 -31.62
C ALA A 200 -13.58 -4.83 -30.95
N GLY A 201 -14.57 -4.36 -31.72
CA GLY A 201 -15.80 -3.70 -31.23
C GLY A 201 -17.04 -4.57 -31.41
#